data_AF-A0A2T6G5K0-F1
#
_entry.id   AF-A0A2T6G5K0-F1
#
_cell.length_a   1.000
_cell.length_b   1.000
_cell.length_c   1.000
_cell.angle_alpha   90.00
_cell.angle_beta   90.00
_cell.angle_gamma   90.00
#
_symmetry.space_group_name_H-M   'P 1'
#
loop_
_entity.id
_entity.type
_entity.pdbx_description
1 polymer ?
#
loop_
_entity_poly.entity_id
_entity_poly.type
_entity_poly.pdbx_seq_one_letter_code
_entity_poly.pdbx_strand_id
1 'polypeptide(L)'
;MKWKEPTFDDTPMIKVLAAANARRKANEYDYEEEQNKLNLTYPDWAKEWIKKYKEAWYIAEASGDRIAMNKAKELADALRDKLRKMTTMPEWAQQQMQKQTLRWMEANEVGNVRVMRLASEAEQGIEDKLRLIESMKQKWPDDAKTLNDLTAKWYYVDDNEFIPNEDREKYASPESAKAEYTKQAQEIIAKFEKPKQEEKKEAANIEPNKVANEPAKGTGKAIIDNLRNDTSLGLSKEINDAMINIATALLNEGYEPAFVAGVLGNIMAEGSPGMFESSAYITNPRSKPDYLKYMDENHDYSNVFSGKNISEVGIKKTYAVLKELEKGGYVGKFGLGSVQWTGGRTMGLIQSYIELYGEDYYPTKAESLIAENKMIVKELNGDYYNKRVYQDWKSQYGNSNGSDAAYGAGSIVTYKYEIPHDTDKQAKIRANNAKNVYKVMMGSN
;
A
#
# COMPACT_ATOMS: atom_id res chain seq x y z
N MET A 1 8.60 50.64 -26.07
CA MET A 1 8.33 49.19 -26.08
C MET A 1 9.64 48.45 -25.93
N LYS A 2 9.82 47.66 -24.86
CA LYS A 2 10.96 46.73 -24.76
C LYS A 2 10.57 45.47 -25.53
N TRP A 3 11.30 45.17 -26.60
CA TRP A 3 11.16 43.93 -27.35
C TRP A 3 11.58 42.78 -26.41
N LYS A 4 10.67 41.84 -26.14
CA LYS A 4 11.01 40.58 -25.46
C LYS A 4 11.42 39.60 -26.54
N GLU A 5 12.64 39.07 -26.45
CA GLU A 5 13.09 37.99 -27.34
C GLU A 5 12.16 36.77 -27.21
N PRO A 6 11.84 36.08 -28.31
CA PRO A 6 11.12 34.83 -28.25
C PRO A 6 11.99 33.77 -27.59
N THR A 7 11.55 33.21 -26.46
CA THR A 7 12.09 31.96 -25.94
C THR A 7 11.62 30.83 -26.86
N PHE A 8 12.50 30.33 -27.72
CA PHE A 8 12.23 29.12 -28.48
C PHE A 8 12.35 27.94 -27.52
N ASP A 9 11.22 27.33 -27.16
CA ASP A 9 11.22 26.05 -26.45
C ASP A 9 11.93 24.98 -27.30
N ASP A 10 12.59 24.02 -26.64
CA ASP A 10 13.39 22.97 -27.29
C ASP A 10 12.60 22.26 -28.41
N THR A 11 12.97 22.55 -29.66
CA THR A 11 12.41 21.86 -30.83
C THR A 11 12.56 20.34 -30.70
N PRO A 12 11.60 19.54 -31.22
CA PRO A 12 11.63 18.07 -31.16
C PRO A 12 12.96 17.43 -31.60
N MET A 13 13.68 18.05 -32.55
CA MET A 13 14.97 17.58 -33.03
C MET A 13 16.10 17.72 -31.99
N ILE A 14 16.08 18.77 -31.16
CA ILE A 14 17.02 18.98 -30.05
C ILE A 14 16.79 17.90 -28.97
N LYS A 15 15.53 17.56 -28.69
CA LYS A 15 15.18 16.48 -27.74
C LYS A 15 15.67 15.10 -28.21
N VAL A 16 15.56 14.82 -29.50
CA VAL A 16 16.06 13.56 -30.10
C VAL A 16 17.60 13.48 -30.02
N LEU A 17 18.31 14.57 -30.32
CA LEU A 17 19.77 14.64 -30.21
C LEU A 17 20.26 14.53 -28.77
N ALA A 18 19.57 15.16 -27.82
CA ALA A 18 19.86 15.06 -26.39
C ALA A 18 19.69 13.62 -25.89
N ALA A 19 18.61 12.94 -26.26
CA ALA A 19 18.37 11.54 -25.92
C ALA A 19 19.45 10.60 -26.52
N ALA A 20 19.85 10.82 -27.78
CA ALA A 20 20.92 10.05 -28.41
C ALA A 20 22.29 10.23 -27.71
N ASN A 21 22.63 11.45 -27.31
CA ASN A 21 23.86 11.71 -26.57
C ASN A 21 23.81 11.14 -25.14
N ALA A 22 22.65 11.19 -24.47
CA ALA A 22 22.43 10.56 -23.17
C ALA A 22 22.62 9.03 -23.22
N ARG A 23 22.07 8.37 -24.24
CA ARG A 23 22.31 6.94 -24.51
C ARG A 23 23.78 6.61 -24.69
N ARG A 24 24.50 7.44 -25.47
CA ARG A 24 25.93 7.27 -25.69
C ARG A 24 26.72 7.39 -24.38
N LYS A 25 26.45 8.42 -23.57
CA LYS A 25 27.07 8.59 -22.25
C LYS A 25 26.78 7.43 -21.29
N ALA A 26 25.55 6.89 -21.31
CA ALA A 26 25.19 5.73 -20.50
C ALA A 26 25.87 4.44 -20.99
N ASN A 27 26.06 4.27 -22.30
CA ASN A 27 26.78 3.13 -22.88
C ASN A 27 28.29 3.15 -22.59
N GLU A 28 28.89 4.34 -22.59
CA GLU A 28 30.31 4.56 -22.32
C GLU A 28 30.64 4.59 -20.82
N TYR A 29 29.64 4.41 -19.95
CA TYR A 29 29.82 4.48 -18.52
C TYR A 29 30.69 3.32 -18.01
N ASP A 30 31.74 3.64 -17.24
CA ASP A 30 32.64 2.65 -16.65
C ASP A 30 32.01 1.97 -15.43
N TYR A 31 31.41 0.82 -15.67
CA TYR A 31 30.83 -0.01 -14.61
C TYR A 31 31.89 -0.65 -13.72
N GLU A 32 33.07 -0.98 -14.25
CA GLU A 32 34.13 -1.62 -13.47
C GLU A 32 34.68 -0.66 -12.43
N GLU A 33 34.90 0.60 -12.79
CA GLU A 33 35.31 1.64 -11.86
C GLU A 33 34.26 1.88 -10.76
N GLU A 34 32.97 1.94 -11.12
CA GLU A 34 31.89 2.11 -10.14
C GLU A 34 31.76 0.90 -9.19
N GLN A 35 31.77 -0.31 -9.73
CA GLN A 35 31.69 -1.55 -8.95
C GLN A 35 32.87 -1.66 -7.98
N ASN A 36 34.08 -1.27 -8.40
CA ASN A 36 35.26 -1.22 -7.54
C ASN A 36 35.12 -0.17 -6.43
N LYS A 37 34.63 1.04 -6.73
CA LYS A 37 34.39 2.09 -5.72
C LYS A 37 33.34 1.68 -4.69
N LEU A 38 32.30 0.96 -5.13
CA LEU A 38 31.18 0.57 -4.27
C LEU A 38 31.37 -0.79 -3.60
N ASN A 39 32.46 -1.50 -3.92
CA ASN A 39 32.71 -2.89 -3.52
C ASN A 39 31.48 -3.78 -3.75
N LEU A 40 30.89 -3.69 -4.94
CA LEU A 40 29.61 -4.31 -5.26
C LEU A 40 29.62 -4.85 -6.69
N THR A 41 29.44 -6.16 -6.86
CA THR A 41 29.38 -6.78 -8.18
C THR A 41 27.97 -6.72 -8.75
N TYR A 42 27.84 -6.26 -10.00
CA TYR A 42 26.56 -6.21 -10.70
C TYR A 42 26.35 -7.48 -11.55
N PRO A 43 25.29 -8.27 -11.32
CA PRO A 43 24.87 -9.29 -12.28
C PRO A 43 24.34 -8.62 -13.56
N ASP A 44 24.32 -9.36 -14.67
CA ASP A 44 24.02 -8.77 -15.99
C ASP A 44 22.65 -8.09 -16.05
N TRP A 45 21.62 -8.69 -15.43
CA TRP A 45 20.30 -8.08 -15.31
C TRP A 45 20.36 -6.72 -14.58
N ALA A 46 21.19 -6.58 -13.55
CA ALA A 46 21.29 -5.34 -12.80
C ALA A 46 22.07 -4.27 -13.59
N LYS A 47 23.08 -4.67 -14.38
CA LYS A 47 23.79 -3.77 -15.28
C LYS A 47 22.82 -3.11 -16.27
N GLU A 48 21.91 -3.89 -16.85
CA GLU A 48 20.89 -3.37 -17.77
C GLU A 48 19.99 -2.31 -17.11
N TRP A 49 19.54 -2.56 -15.89
CA TRP A 49 18.69 -1.60 -15.16
C TRP A 49 19.44 -0.35 -14.70
N ILE A 50 20.65 -0.49 -14.17
CA ILE A 50 21.50 0.67 -13.81
C ILE A 50 21.77 1.53 -15.05
N LYS A 51 21.98 0.90 -16.22
CA LYS A 51 22.14 1.59 -17.50
C LYS A 51 20.92 2.42 -17.86
N LYS A 52 19.72 1.85 -17.76
CA LYS A 52 18.46 2.57 -18.01
C LYS A 52 18.30 3.78 -17.08
N TYR A 53 18.60 3.62 -15.79
CA TYR A 53 18.53 4.73 -14.84
C TYR A 53 19.57 5.82 -15.13
N LYS A 54 20.80 5.47 -15.53
CA LYS A 54 21.80 6.46 -15.97
C LYS A 54 21.38 7.19 -17.24
N GLU A 55 20.82 6.49 -18.22
CA GLU A 55 20.27 7.11 -19.43
C GLU A 55 19.16 8.12 -19.07
N ALA A 56 18.21 7.72 -18.23
CA ALA A 56 17.14 8.60 -17.74
C ALA A 56 17.71 9.84 -17.01
N TRP A 57 18.76 9.65 -16.21
CA TRP A 57 19.44 10.75 -15.53
C TRP A 57 20.09 11.72 -16.52
N TYR A 58 20.83 11.24 -17.53
CA TYR A 58 21.47 12.09 -18.53
C TYR A 58 20.45 12.82 -19.43
N ILE A 59 19.31 12.20 -19.73
CA ILE A 59 18.20 12.85 -20.43
C ILE A 59 17.67 14.02 -19.59
N ALA A 60 17.42 13.76 -18.30
CA ALA A 60 16.92 14.76 -17.38
C ALA A 60 17.94 15.90 -17.13
N GLU A 61 19.22 15.58 -17.08
CA GLU A 61 20.31 16.56 -16.99
C GLU A 61 20.30 17.50 -18.21
N ALA A 62 20.18 16.94 -19.42
CA ALA A 62 20.16 17.71 -20.66
C ALA A 62 18.94 18.66 -20.76
N SER A 63 17.81 18.30 -20.15
CA SER A 63 16.61 19.14 -20.09
C SER A 63 16.53 20.03 -18.84
N GLY A 64 17.53 19.99 -17.94
CA GLY A 64 17.50 20.70 -16.66
C GLY A 64 16.43 20.22 -15.67
N ASP A 65 15.86 19.03 -15.88
CA ASP A 65 14.81 18.45 -15.05
C ASP A 65 15.40 17.81 -13.78
N ARG A 66 15.61 18.63 -12.77
CA ARG A 66 16.15 18.21 -11.47
C ARG A 66 15.30 17.14 -10.77
N ILE A 67 13.99 17.11 -11.02
CA ILE A 67 13.09 16.12 -10.39
C ILE A 67 13.33 14.75 -11.02
N ALA A 68 13.36 14.68 -12.35
CA ALA A 68 13.65 13.45 -13.07
C ALA A 68 15.08 12.94 -12.81
N MET A 69 16.06 13.84 -12.66
CA MET A 69 17.42 13.47 -12.24
C MET A 69 17.42 12.79 -10.86
N ASN A 70 16.76 13.39 -9.87
CA ASN A 70 16.70 12.81 -8.53
C ASN A 70 16.00 11.45 -8.52
N LYS A 71 14.88 11.33 -9.24
CA LYS A 71 14.14 10.07 -9.37
C LYS A 71 15.01 8.95 -9.97
N ALA A 72 15.73 9.23 -11.05
CA ALA A 72 16.61 8.26 -11.68
C ALA A 72 17.75 7.82 -10.74
N LYS A 73 18.30 8.75 -9.96
CA LYS A 73 19.31 8.47 -8.94
C LYS A 73 18.76 7.57 -7.83
N GLU A 74 17.60 7.90 -7.27
CA GLU A 74 16.96 7.12 -6.20
C GLU A 74 16.68 5.68 -6.63
N LEU A 75 16.22 5.47 -7.87
CA LEU A 75 15.99 4.13 -8.42
C LEU A 75 17.30 3.33 -8.53
N ALA A 76 18.39 3.98 -8.96
CA ALA A 76 19.69 3.33 -9.04
C ALA A 76 20.26 3.00 -7.64
N ASP A 77 20.12 3.91 -6.67
CA ASP A 77 20.56 3.69 -5.29
C ASP A 77 19.76 2.56 -4.63
N ALA A 78 18.44 2.54 -4.80
CA ALA A 78 17.58 1.47 -4.30
C ALA A 78 17.96 0.08 -4.87
N LEU A 79 18.31 0.02 -6.16
CA LEU A 79 18.78 -1.23 -6.78
C LEU A 79 20.13 -1.67 -6.18
N ARG A 80 21.08 -0.75 -5.95
CA ARG A 80 22.35 -1.07 -5.30
C ARG A 80 22.16 -1.60 -3.88
N ASP A 81 21.28 -0.99 -3.10
CA ASP A 81 20.99 -1.44 -1.74
C ASP A 81 20.32 -2.83 -1.73
N LYS A 82 19.44 -3.11 -2.69
CA LYS A 82 18.89 -4.45 -2.89
C LYS A 82 19.99 -5.48 -3.21
N LEU A 83 20.92 -5.16 -4.11
CA LEU A 83 22.04 -6.05 -4.43
C LEU A 83 22.91 -6.36 -3.20
N ARG A 84 23.25 -5.34 -2.40
CA ARG A 84 23.97 -5.55 -1.13
C ARG A 84 23.20 -6.47 -0.20
N LYS A 85 21.89 -6.26 -0.08
CA LYS A 85 21.04 -7.11 0.75
C LYS A 85 21.02 -8.56 0.27
N MET A 86 20.93 -8.78 -1.04
CA MET A 86 20.94 -10.14 -1.62
C MET A 86 22.23 -10.89 -1.29
N THR A 87 23.39 -10.23 -1.26
CA THR A 87 24.67 -10.91 -0.96
C THR A 87 24.74 -11.57 0.43
N THR A 88 23.86 -11.20 1.36
CA THR A 88 23.82 -11.80 2.71
C THR A 88 22.73 -12.89 2.85
N MET A 89 21.96 -13.14 1.79
CA MET A 89 20.86 -14.10 1.80
C MET A 89 21.29 -15.48 1.29
N PRO A 90 20.59 -16.57 1.68
CA PRO A 90 20.77 -17.87 1.05
C PRO A 90 20.32 -17.85 -0.42
N GLU A 91 20.86 -18.76 -1.23
CA GLU A 91 20.70 -18.77 -2.70
C GLU A 91 19.23 -18.74 -3.15
N TRP A 92 18.35 -19.54 -2.53
CA TRP A 92 16.92 -19.53 -2.85
C TRP A 92 16.31 -18.14 -2.65
N ALA A 93 16.71 -17.42 -1.59
CA ALA A 93 16.18 -16.10 -1.28
C ALA A 93 16.77 -15.04 -2.21
N GLN A 94 18.02 -15.18 -2.65
CA GLN A 94 18.61 -14.34 -3.69
C GLN A 94 17.80 -14.44 -4.99
N GLN A 95 17.51 -15.67 -5.44
CA GLN A 95 16.73 -15.93 -6.66
C GLN A 95 15.31 -15.35 -6.55
N GLN A 96 14.62 -15.57 -5.43
CA GLN A 96 13.28 -15.01 -5.23
C GLN A 96 13.30 -13.49 -5.14
N MET A 97 14.26 -12.90 -4.43
CA MET A 97 14.39 -11.45 -4.35
C MET A 97 14.70 -10.85 -5.71
N GLN A 98 15.56 -11.47 -6.52
CA GLN A 98 15.83 -11.05 -7.89
C GLN A 98 14.53 -11.06 -8.72
N LYS A 99 13.77 -12.15 -8.68
CA LYS A 99 12.50 -12.31 -9.41
C LYS A 99 11.52 -11.18 -9.07
N GLN A 100 11.32 -10.89 -7.79
CA GLN A 100 10.41 -9.83 -7.38
C GLN A 100 10.98 -8.43 -7.66
N THR A 101 12.29 -8.23 -7.55
CA THR A 101 12.93 -6.95 -7.88
C THR A 101 12.76 -6.62 -9.37
N LEU A 102 12.97 -7.60 -10.26
CA LEU A 102 12.72 -7.44 -11.70
C LEU A 102 11.24 -7.13 -11.97
N ARG A 103 10.33 -7.91 -11.38
CA ARG A 103 8.88 -7.70 -11.50
C ARG A 103 8.45 -6.30 -11.05
N TRP A 104 9.06 -5.79 -9.97
CA TRP A 104 8.82 -4.43 -9.49
C TRP A 104 9.33 -3.38 -10.48
N MET A 105 10.55 -3.55 -11.00
CA MET A 105 11.17 -2.58 -11.92
C MET A 105 10.46 -2.52 -13.28
N GLU A 106 10.11 -3.67 -13.85
CA GLU A 106 9.31 -3.77 -15.08
C GLU A 106 7.94 -3.08 -14.89
N ALA A 107 7.30 -3.33 -13.76
CA ALA A 107 6.04 -2.70 -13.43
C ALA A 107 6.17 -1.18 -13.22
N ASN A 108 7.27 -0.73 -12.60
CA ASN A 108 7.56 0.69 -12.41
C ASN A 108 7.77 1.43 -13.74
N GLU A 109 8.39 0.81 -14.75
CA GLU A 109 8.55 1.41 -16.08
C GLU A 109 7.22 1.70 -16.77
N VAL A 110 6.25 0.80 -16.63
CA VAL A 110 4.92 0.94 -17.27
C VAL A 110 3.87 1.56 -16.33
N GLY A 111 4.27 1.98 -15.13
CA GLY A 111 3.37 2.55 -14.12
C GLY A 111 2.35 1.56 -13.53
N ASN A 112 2.62 0.26 -13.59
CA ASN A 112 1.74 -0.79 -13.05
C ASN A 112 1.92 -0.96 -11.53
N VAL A 113 1.26 -0.09 -10.78
CA VAL A 113 1.35 -0.03 -9.31
C VAL A 113 0.89 -1.34 -8.62
N ARG A 114 -0.06 -2.08 -9.21
CA ARG A 114 -0.51 -3.38 -8.67
C ARG A 114 0.64 -4.38 -8.65
N VAL A 115 1.35 -4.52 -9.76
CA VAL A 115 2.45 -5.48 -9.88
C VAL A 115 3.64 -5.03 -9.03
N MET A 116 3.91 -3.72 -8.94
CA MET A 116 4.90 -3.18 -8.00
C MET A 116 4.57 -3.59 -6.57
N ARG A 117 3.33 -3.38 -6.11
CA ARG A 117 2.93 -3.71 -4.74
C ARG A 117 3.00 -5.21 -4.46
N LEU A 118 2.49 -6.04 -5.37
CA LEU A 118 2.55 -7.50 -5.21
C LEU A 118 3.99 -8.00 -5.15
N ALA A 119 4.88 -7.41 -5.95
CA ALA A 119 6.31 -7.69 -5.86
C ALA A 119 6.88 -7.27 -4.51
N SER A 120 6.60 -6.06 -4.01
CA SER A 120 7.05 -5.62 -2.69
C SER A 120 6.50 -6.45 -1.53
N GLU A 121 5.24 -6.88 -1.59
CA GLU A 121 4.64 -7.79 -0.60
C GLU A 121 5.34 -9.15 -0.60
N ALA A 122 5.64 -9.69 -1.78
CA ALA A 122 6.39 -10.93 -1.92
C ALA A 122 7.83 -10.80 -1.40
N GLU A 123 8.52 -9.68 -1.67
CA GLU A 123 9.83 -9.35 -1.10
C GLU A 123 9.79 -9.33 0.42
N GLN A 124 8.80 -8.66 1.00
CA GLN A 124 8.62 -8.60 2.45
C GLN A 124 8.39 -10.00 3.04
N GLY A 125 7.62 -10.86 2.36
CA GLY A 125 7.40 -12.24 2.78
C GLY A 125 8.66 -13.11 2.73
N ILE A 126 9.61 -12.84 1.82
CA ILE A 126 10.93 -13.50 1.80
C ILE A 126 11.75 -13.07 3.01
N GLU A 127 11.79 -11.76 3.29
CA GLU A 127 12.52 -11.21 4.43
C GLU A 127 11.98 -11.69 5.78
N ASP A 128 10.66 -11.84 5.90
CA ASP A 128 10.03 -12.33 7.12
C ASP A 128 10.39 -13.79 7.39
N LYS A 129 10.43 -14.63 6.34
CA LYS A 129 10.91 -16.02 6.44
C LYS A 129 12.38 -16.07 6.86
N LEU A 130 13.24 -15.24 6.26
CA LEU A 130 14.66 -15.18 6.64
C LEU A 130 14.85 -14.73 8.09
N ARG A 131 14.06 -13.74 8.54
CA ARG A 131 14.10 -13.26 9.92
C ARG A 131 13.66 -14.33 10.91
N LEU A 132 12.62 -15.09 10.58
CA LEU A 132 12.18 -16.23 11.38
C LEU A 132 13.29 -17.27 11.50
N ILE A 133 13.87 -17.69 10.38
CA ILE A 133 15.00 -18.64 10.34
C ILE A 133 16.17 -18.13 11.19
N GLU A 134 16.56 -16.86 11.03
CA GLU A 134 17.66 -16.26 11.79
C GLU A 134 17.36 -16.23 13.30
N SER A 135 16.12 -15.90 13.69
CA SER A 135 15.72 -15.90 15.10
C SER A 135 15.75 -17.30 15.73
N MET A 136 15.53 -18.35 14.92
CA MET A 136 15.58 -19.73 15.39
C MET A 136 17.02 -20.23 15.58
N LYS A 137 17.99 -19.74 14.80
CA LYS A 137 19.38 -20.23 14.82
C LYS A 137 20.03 -20.21 16.20
N GLN A 138 19.71 -19.23 17.05
CA GLN A 138 20.33 -19.09 18.36
C GLN A 138 19.94 -20.21 19.35
N LYS A 139 18.71 -20.72 19.25
CA LYS A 139 18.15 -21.67 20.23
C LYS A 139 17.88 -23.04 19.62
N TRP A 140 17.67 -23.12 18.31
CA TRP A 140 17.30 -24.34 17.57
C TRP A 140 18.02 -24.38 16.20
N PRO A 141 19.36 -24.51 16.16
CA PRO A 141 20.13 -24.40 14.92
C PRO A 141 19.76 -25.47 13.87
N ASP A 142 19.49 -26.71 14.29
CA ASP A 142 19.14 -27.80 13.39
C ASP A 142 17.74 -27.63 12.78
N ASP A 143 16.77 -27.16 13.57
CA ASP A 143 15.42 -26.86 13.10
C ASP A 143 15.42 -25.61 12.19
N ALA A 144 16.25 -24.60 12.50
CA ALA A 144 16.43 -23.43 11.64
C ALA A 144 17.02 -23.81 10.27
N LYS A 145 18.00 -24.71 10.27
CA LYS A 145 18.58 -25.26 9.04
C LYS A 145 17.53 -26.03 8.25
N THR A 146 16.78 -26.92 8.92
CA THR A 146 15.72 -27.72 8.29
C THR A 146 14.63 -26.83 7.69
N LEU A 147 14.20 -25.78 8.41
CA LEU A 147 13.23 -24.82 7.92
C LEU A 147 13.73 -24.06 6.68
N ASN A 148 15.00 -23.66 6.67
CA ASN A 148 15.63 -23.05 5.51
C ASN A 148 15.63 -23.99 4.30
N ASP A 149 16.00 -25.25 4.51
CA ASP A 149 16.09 -26.26 3.45
C ASP A 149 14.70 -26.61 2.88
N LEU A 150 13.68 -26.77 3.75
CA LEU A 150 12.28 -26.95 3.34
C LEU A 150 11.76 -25.75 2.56
N THR A 151 12.10 -24.54 2.98
CA THR A 151 11.72 -23.31 2.26
C THR A 151 12.35 -23.26 0.88
N ALA A 152 13.63 -23.62 0.76
CA ALA A 152 14.34 -23.71 -0.52
C ALA A 152 13.69 -24.73 -1.46
N LYS A 153 13.38 -25.93 -0.95
CA LYS A 153 12.70 -26.98 -1.72
C LYS A 153 11.31 -26.56 -2.19
N TRP A 154 10.55 -25.87 -1.34
CA TRP A 154 9.23 -25.37 -1.70
C TRP A 154 9.31 -24.40 -2.89
N TYR A 155 10.20 -23.41 -2.84
CA TYR A 155 10.39 -22.47 -3.95
C TYR A 155 10.94 -23.14 -5.21
N TYR A 156 11.83 -24.14 -5.07
CA TYR A 156 12.31 -24.90 -6.21
C TYR A 156 11.16 -25.60 -6.96
N VAL A 157 10.26 -26.27 -6.22
CA VAL A 157 9.09 -26.93 -6.82
C VAL A 157 8.12 -25.92 -7.40
N ASP A 158 7.92 -24.78 -6.73
CA ASP A 158 6.99 -23.74 -7.20
C ASP A 158 7.45 -23.08 -8.50
N ASP A 159 8.75 -22.83 -8.65
CA ASP A 159 9.30 -22.18 -9.84
C ASP A 159 9.49 -23.12 -11.03
N ASN A 160 9.79 -24.39 -10.77
CA ASN A 160 10.18 -25.34 -11.83
C ASN A 160 9.09 -26.37 -12.14
N GLU A 161 8.05 -26.48 -11.32
CA GLU A 161 7.02 -27.53 -11.42
C GLU A 161 7.61 -28.96 -11.36
N PHE A 162 8.81 -29.11 -10.80
CA PHE A 162 9.53 -30.38 -10.65
C PHE A 162 9.96 -30.63 -9.21
N ILE A 163 9.92 -31.90 -8.79
CA ILE A 163 10.40 -32.33 -7.47
C ILE A 163 11.95 -32.43 -7.51
N PRO A 164 12.66 -31.92 -6.48
CA PRO A 164 14.10 -32.14 -6.32
C PRO A 164 14.48 -33.62 -6.42
N ASN A 165 15.60 -33.94 -7.08
CA ASN A 165 16.00 -35.32 -7.37
C ASN A 165 15.96 -36.25 -6.15
N GLU A 166 16.42 -35.75 -5.00
CA GLU A 166 16.47 -36.43 -3.70
C GLU A 166 15.09 -36.78 -3.08
N ASP A 167 14.02 -36.17 -3.57
CA ASP A 167 12.65 -36.35 -3.07
C ASP A 167 11.69 -36.90 -4.14
N ARG A 168 12.17 -37.15 -5.36
CA ARG A 168 11.35 -37.66 -6.49
C ARG A 168 10.70 -39.00 -6.21
N GLU A 169 11.35 -39.88 -5.47
CA GLU A 169 10.81 -41.19 -5.10
C GLU A 169 9.86 -41.10 -3.88
N LYS A 170 9.86 -39.98 -3.16
CA LYS A 170 9.08 -39.80 -1.92
C LYS A 170 7.69 -39.21 -2.17
N TYR A 171 7.54 -38.41 -3.22
CA TYR A 171 6.30 -37.69 -3.51
C TYR A 171 5.76 -38.00 -4.90
N ALA A 172 4.45 -38.22 -4.99
CA ALA A 172 3.79 -38.60 -6.23
C ALA A 172 3.60 -37.44 -7.22
N SER A 173 3.64 -36.20 -6.74
CA SER A 173 3.44 -34.98 -7.55
C SER A 173 4.10 -33.74 -6.92
N PRO A 174 4.44 -32.71 -7.72
CA PRO A 174 4.89 -31.40 -7.23
C PRO A 174 3.97 -30.80 -6.16
N GLU A 175 2.65 -30.92 -6.33
CA GLU A 175 1.65 -30.44 -5.38
C GLU A 175 1.75 -31.19 -4.05
N SER A 176 1.87 -32.52 -4.08
CA SER A 176 2.05 -33.33 -2.87
C SER A 176 3.36 -33.02 -2.14
N ALA A 177 4.44 -32.73 -2.89
CA ALA A 177 5.71 -32.33 -2.30
C ALA A 177 5.59 -30.96 -1.61
N LYS A 178 4.98 -29.95 -2.26
CA LYS A 178 4.76 -28.62 -1.66
C LYS A 178 3.89 -28.68 -0.41
N ALA A 179 2.84 -29.48 -0.42
CA ALA A 179 1.96 -29.67 0.73
C ALA A 179 2.73 -30.28 1.92
N GLU A 180 3.55 -31.30 1.67
CA GLU A 180 4.32 -31.95 2.72
C GLU A 180 5.44 -31.05 3.26
N TYR A 181 6.18 -30.34 2.40
CA TYR A 181 7.17 -29.36 2.86
C TYR A 181 6.55 -28.27 3.73
N THR A 182 5.35 -27.80 3.35
CA THR A 182 4.60 -26.80 4.11
C THR A 182 4.20 -27.34 5.49
N LYS A 183 3.71 -28.58 5.54
CA LYS A 183 3.33 -29.24 6.79
C LYS A 183 4.53 -29.38 7.74
N GLN A 184 5.67 -29.87 7.24
CA GLN A 184 6.88 -30.02 8.05
C GLN A 184 7.42 -28.67 8.55
N ALA A 185 7.37 -27.63 7.71
CA ALA A 185 7.74 -26.28 8.10
C ALA A 185 6.83 -25.73 9.21
N GLN A 186 5.51 -25.95 9.12
CA GLN A 186 4.55 -25.54 10.15
C GLN A 186 4.77 -26.26 11.48
N GLU A 187 5.12 -27.55 11.46
CA GLU A 187 5.44 -28.30 12.67
C GLU A 187 6.68 -27.73 13.39
N ILE A 188 7.71 -27.33 12.64
CA ILE A 188 8.91 -26.66 13.17
C ILE A 188 8.55 -25.30 13.78
N ILE A 189 7.77 -24.48 13.07
CA ILE A 189 7.34 -23.16 13.56
C ILE A 189 6.49 -23.29 14.83
N ALA A 190 5.57 -24.26 14.89
CA ALA A 190 4.73 -24.49 16.05
C ALA A 190 5.54 -24.90 17.31
N LYS A 191 6.65 -25.63 17.15
CA LYS A 191 7.58 -25.91 18.26
C LYS A 191 8.25 -24.63 18.78
N PHE A 192 8.56 -23.69 17.89
CA PHE A 192 9.18 -22.42 18.24
C PHE A 192 8.22 -21.46 18.96
N GLU A 193 6.91 -21.51 18.69
CA GLU A 193 5.90 -20.64 19.31
C GLU A 193 5.41 -21.11 20.69
N LYS A 194 5.45 -22.42 20.96
CA LYS A 194 5.04 -23.03 22.25
C LYS A 194 5.76 -22.53 23.53
N PRO A 195 7.05 -22.13 23.54
CA PRO A 195 7.74 -21.72 24.77
C PRO A 195 7.23 -20.42 25.40
N LYS A 196 6.43 -19.60 24.69
CA LYS A 196 5.94 -18.31 25.22
C LYS A 196 4.77 -18.43 26.22
N GLN A 197 4.14 -19.59 26.36
CA GLN A 197 2.98 -19.76 27.26
C GLN A 197 3.32 -20.31 28.66
N GLU A 198 4.49 -20.93 28.85
CA GLU A 198 4.83 -21.55 30.14
C GLU A 198 5.51 -20.56 31.11
N GLU A 199 6.20 -19.52 30.64
CA GLU A 199 6.86 -18.52 31.50
C GLU A 199 5.90 -17.50 32.17
N LYS A 200 4.63 -17.42 31.74
CA LYS A 200 3.65 -16.46 32.30
C LYS A 200 2.98 -16.90 33.61
N LYS A 201 3.27 -18.10 34.13
CA LYS A 201 2.63 -18.60 35.38
C LYS A 201 3.42 -18.35 36.66
N GLU A 202 4.66 -17.86 36.61
CA GLU A 202 5.52 -17.73 37.82
C GLU A 202 5.86 -16.31 38.27
N ALA A 203 5.44 -15.26 37.56
CA ALA A 203 5.69 -13.86 37.96
C ALA A 203 4.43 -13.13 38.41
N ALA A 204 3.71 -13.69 39.40
CA ALA A 204 2.64 -13.02 40.12
C ALA A 204 3.13 -12.64 41.53
N ASN A 205 3.95 -11.59 41.63
CA ASN A 205 4.09 -10.72 42.79
C ASN A 205 5.14 -9.64 42.51
N ILE A 206 4.71 -8.38 42.37
CA ILE A 206 5.30 -7.15 42.91
C ILE A 206 4.35 -5.99 42.56
N GLU A 207 4.02 -5.19 43.57
CA GLU A 207 3.19 -3.98 43.55
C GLU A 207 3.78 -2.83 42.70
N PRO A 208 2.95 -1.84 42.29
CA PRO A 208 3.28 -0.88 41.26
C PRO A 208 4.03 0.32 41.84
N ASN A 209 5.18 0.65 41.27
CA ASN A 209 5.78 1.96 41.47
C ASN A 209 6.11 2.66 40.15
N LYS A 210 5.65 3.92 40.10
CA LYS A 210 5.78 4.90 39.02
C LYS A 210 7.22 5.01 38.52
N VAL A 211 7.41 4.92 37.21
CA VAL A 211 8.40 5.75 36.51
C VAL A 211 7.84 6.14 35.14
N ALA A 212 8.02 7.41 34.82
CA ALA A 212 7.72 8.07 33.56
C ALA A 212 8.25 7.28 32.35
N ASN A 213 7.50 7.25 31.24
CA ASN A 213 8.02 6.69 30.00
C ASN A 213 7.91 7.69 28.83
N GLU A 214 9.11 7.97 28.34
CA GLU A 214 9.55 8.53 27.07
C GLU A 214 8.82 7.95 25.83
N PRO A 215 8.91 8.63 24.66
CA PRO A 215 8.05 8.36 23.53
C PRO A 215 8.45 7.08 22.80
N ALA A 216 7.54 6.11 22.73
CA ALA A 216 7.70 4.91 21.93
C ALA A 216 7.71 5.27 20.42
N LYS A 217 8.89 5.18 19.78
CA LYS A 217 9.04 5.22 18.32
C LYS A 217 8.68 3.86 17.72
N GLY A 218 7.40 3.63 17.45
CA GLY A 218 6.98 2.51 16.59
C GLY A 218 7.42 2.77 15.15
N THR A 219 8.19 1.87 14.55
CA THR A 219 8.42 1.89 13.10
C THR A 219 7.10 1.58 12.37
N GLY A 220 6.94 2.04 11.12
CA GLY A 220 5.71 1.77 10.34
C GLY A 220 5.32 0.29 10.33
N LYS A 221 6.31 -0.62 10.29
CA LYS A 221 6.09 -2.07 10.38
C LYS A 221 5.45 -2.51 11.71
N ALA A 222 5.98 -2.04 12.84
CA ALA A 222 5.45 -2.40 14.16
C ALA A 222 4.00 -1.91 14.34
N ILE A 223 3.68 -0.73 13.82
CA ILE A 223 2.31 -0.19 13.82
C ILE A 223 1.35 -1.10 13.05
N ILE A 224 1.75 -1.56 11.87
CA ILE A 224 0.94 -2.47 11.05
C ILE A 224 0.78 -3.84 11.71
N ASP A 225 1.84 -4.38 12.31
CA ASP A 225 1.78 -5.67 13.01
C ASP A 225 0.86 -5.59 14.25
N ASN A 226 0.86 -4.46 14.97
CA ASN A 226 -0.07 -4.24 16.08
C ASN A 226 -1.53 -4.22 15.61
N LEU A 227 -1.83 -3.52 14.51
CA LEU A 227 -3.18 -3.49 13.93
C LEU A 227 -3.62 -4.88 13.44
N ARG A 228 -2.73 -5.64 12.78
CA ARG A 228 -3.02 -7.00 12.29
C ARG A 228 -3.38 -7.98 13.40
N ASN A 229 -2.71 -7.88 14.53
CA ASN A 229 -2.87 -8.80 15.64
C ASN A 229 -3.92 -8.34 16.66
N ASP A 230 -4.50 -7.16 16.49
CA ASP A 230 -5.50 -6.64 17.41
C ASP A 230 -6.85 -7.33 17.24
N THR A 231 -7.44 -7.67 18.38
CA THR A 231 -8.84 -8.12 18.47
C THR A 231 -9.68 -7.21 19.37
N SER A 232 -9.08 -6.22 20.02
CA SER A 232 -9.74 -5.39 21.04
C SER A 232 -10.72 -4.37 20.45
N LEU A 233 -10.51 -3.96 19.19
CA LEU A 233 -11.42 -3.03 18.50
C LEU A 233 -12.72 -3.70 18.02
N GLY A 234 -12.85 -5.03 18.10
CA GLY A 234 -14.08 -5.75 17.75
C GLY A 234 -14.47 -5.64 16.27
N LEU A 235 -13.50 -5.45 15.38
CA LEU A 235 -13.72 -5.18 13.96
C LEU A 235 -14.03 -6.45 13.18
N SER A 236 -14.85 -6.31 12.14
CA SER A 236 -14.96 -7.35 11.11
C SER A 236 -13.63 -7.48 10.36
N LYS A 237 -13.37 -8.66 9.79
CA LYS A 237 -12.19 -8.88 8.94
C LYS A 237 -12.08 -7.86 7.81
N GLU A 238 -13.21 -7.50 7.19
CA GLU A 238 -13.25 -6.54 6.08
C GLU A 238 -12.80 -5.14 6.52
N ILE A 239 -13.27 -4.67 7.68
CA ILE A 239 -12.88 -3.35 8.23
C ILE A 239 -11.41 -3.37 8.67
N ASN A 240 -10.95 -4.46 9.28
CA ASN A 240 -9.56 -4.60 9.70
C ASN A 240 -8.61 -4.58 8.48
N ASP A 241 -8.92 -5.35 7.44
CA ASP A 241 -8.15 -5.38 6.19
C ASP A 241 -8.10 -3.99 5.54
N ALA A 242 -9.22 -3.24 5.56
CA ALA A 242 -9.28 -1.86 5.06
C ALA A 242 -8.32 -0.92 5.84
N MET A 243 -8.41 -0.97 7.17
CA MET A 243 -7.58 -0.16 8.06
C MET A 243 -6.09 -0.46 7.90
N ILE A 244 -5.70 -1.74 7.79
CA ILE A 244 -4.30 -2.13 7.58
C ILE A 244 -3.78 -1.57 6.25
N ASN A 245 -4.56 -1.67 5.18
CA ASN A 245 -4.14 -1.21 3.85
C ASN A 245 -3.95 0.32 3.80
N ILE A 246 -4.91 1.09 4.32
CA ILE A 246 -4.80 2.56 4.31
C ILE A 246 -3.73 3.06 5.28
N ALA A 247 -3.57 2.40 6.45
CA ALA A 247 -2.48 2.73 7.38
C ALA A 247 -1.13 2.55 6.71
N THR A 248 -0.94 1.44 5.98
CA THR A 248 0.30 1.16 5.25
C THR A 248 0.58 2.23 4.20
N ALA A 249 -0.44 2.62 3.42
CA ALA A 249 -0.30 3.66 2.39
C ALA A 249 0.09 5.00 3.01
N LEU A 250 -0.62 5.47 4.04
CA LEU A 250 -0.35 6.77 4.66
C LEU A 250 0.99 6.81 5.40
N LEU A 251 1.37 5.73 6.10
CA LEU A 251 2.68 5.66 6.76
C LEU A 251 3.84 5.68 5.75
N ASN A 252 3.69 5.02 4.60
CA ASN A 252 4.69 5.04 3.53
C ASN A 252 4.83 6.42 2.88
N GLU A 253 3.74 7.18 2.81
CA GLU A 253 3.73 8.59 2.36
C GLU A 253 4.31 9.56 3.42
N GLY A 254 4.67 9.06 4.61
CA GLY A 254 5.30 9.85 5.67
C GLY A 254 4.34 10.56 6.62
N TYR A 255 3.04 10.24 6.58
CA TYR A 255 2.07 10.79 7.53
C TYR A 255 2.32 10.27 8.95
N GLU A 256 2.11 11.14 9.94
CA GLU A 256 2.33 10.80 11.35
C GLU A 256 1.31 9.77 11.85
N PRO A 257 1.71 8.82 12.72
CA PRO A 257 0.82 7.79 13.26
C PRO A 257 -0.48 8.33 13.88
N ALA A 258 -0.42 9.50 14.54
CA ALA A 258 -1.60 10.14 15.11
C ALA A 258 -2.58 10.62 14.04
N PHE A 259 -2.09 11.18 12.94
CA PHE A 259 -2.95 11.56 11.82
C PHE A 259 -3.54 10.34 11.13
N VAL A 260 -2.71 9.32 10.89
CA VAL A 260 -3.14 8.03 10.34
C VAL A 260 -4.27 7.43 11.18
N ALA A 261 -4.11 7.38 12.50
CA ALA A 261 -5.17 6.92 13.41
C ALA A 261 -6.48 7.73 13.28
N GLY A 262 -6.39 9.03 12.98
CA GLY A 262 -7.55 9.89 12.70
C GLY A 262 -8.33 9.47 11.45
N VAL A 263 -7.61 9.17 10.36
CA VAL A 263 -8.23 8.66 9.12
C VAL A 263 -8.86 7.30 9.39
N LEU A 264 -8.15 6.41 10.07
CA LEU A 264 -8.62 5.07 10.42
C LEU A 264 -9.87 5.08 11.31
N GLY A 265 -9.93 5.98 12.30
CA GLY A 265 -11.10 6.11 13.17
C GLY A 265 -12.38 6.54 12.45
N ASN A 266 -12.25 7.19 11.29
CA ASN A 266 -13.36 7.51 10.40
C ASN A 266 -13.75 6.30 9.54
N ILE A 267 -12.77 5.61 8.93
CA ILE A 267 -13.02 4.39 8.14
C ILE A 267 -13.70 3.30 8.97
N MET A 268 -13.33 3.18 10.25
CA MET A 268 -13.97 2.26 11.20
C MET A 268 -15.49 2.49 11.35
N ALA A 269 -15.97 3.69 11.04
CA ALA A 269 -17.38 4.07 11.13
C ALA A 269 -18.09 4.09 9.75
N GLU A 270 -17.38 3.78 8.66
CA GLU A 270 -17.85 4.03 7.30
C GLU A 270 -18.01 2.75 6.45
N GLY A 271 -18.61 2.90 5.27
CA GLY A 271 -19.19 1.84 4.44
C GLY A 271 -18.23 0.80 3.86
N SER A 272 -18.79 -0.16 3.13
CA SER A 272 -18.02 -1.25 2.51
C SER A 272 -17.28 -0.79 1.24
N PRO A 273 -16.05 -1.27 1.00
CA PRO A 273 -15.28 -0.93 -0.20
C PRO A 273 -16.02 -1.29 -1.49
N GLY A 274 -16.02 -0.38 -2.45
CA GLY A 274 -16.68 -0.50 -3.74
C GLY A 274 -18.20 -0.48 -3.69
N MET A 275 -18.82 -0.19 -2.54
CA MET A 275 -20.27 -0.25 -2.38
C MET A 275 -20.96 1.03 -2.90
N PHE A 276 -21.98 0.85 -3.73
CA PHE A 276 -22.87 1.93 -4.13
C PHE A 276 -23.91 2.21 -3.04
N GLU A 277 -24.23 3.48 -2.84
CA GLU A 277 -25.33 3.92 -1.99
C GLU A 277 -26.63 3.23 -2.40
N SER A 278 -27.39 2.73 -1.43
CA SER A 278 -28.68 2.11 -1.69
C SER A 278 -29.77 3.15 -1.95
N SER A 279 -30.54 2.99 -3.02
CA SER A 279 -31.81 3.69 -3.24
C SER A 279 -33.02 2.93 -2.68
N ALA A 280 -32.82 1.84 -1.93
CA ALA A 280 -33.92 1.09 -1.34
C ALA A 280 -34.43 1.75 -0.04
N TYR A 281 -35.47 2.59 -0.16
CA TYR A 281 -36.16 3.22 0.98
C TYR A 281 -37.47 2.49 1.31
N ILE A 282 -37.40 1.18 1.58
CA ILE A 282 -38.58 0.30 1.71
C ILE A 282 -39.44 0.70 2.92
N THR A 283 -38.81 0.95 4.07
CA THR A 283 -39.51 1.22 5.34
C THR A 283 -39.99 2.67 5.46
N ASN A 284 -39.37 3.60 4.74
CA ASN A 284 -39.81 4.99 4.69
C ASN A 284 -39.57 5.61 3.30
N PRO A 285 -40.42 5.26 2.30
CA PRO A 285 -40.23 5.71 0.91
C PRO A 285 -40.24 7.24 0.74
N ARG A 286 -40.97 7.95 1.62
CA ARG A 286 -41.06 9.42 1.59
C ARG A 286 -39.75 10.11 1.96
N SER A 287 -38.84 9.41 2.64
CA SER A 287 -37.53 9.94 3.01
C SER A 287 -36.46 9.70 1.95
N LYS A 288 -36.79 9.11 0.79
CA LYS A 288 -35.86 8.99 -0.32
C LYS A 288 -35.44 10.40 -0.80
N PRO A 289 -34.14 10.73 -0.78
CA PRO A 289 -33.62 11.99 -1.30
C PRO A 289 -33.94 12.18 -2.78
N ASP A 290 -34.14 13.43 -3.20
CA ASP A 290 -34.51 13.74 -4.58
C ASP A 290 -33.43 13.34 -5.60
N TYR A 291 -32.15 13.37 -5.22
CA TYR A 291 -31.07 12.89 -6.09
C TYR A 291 -31.16 11.40 -6.38
N LEU A 292 -31.62 10.56 -5.43
CA LEU A 292 -31.81 9.13 -5.67
C LEU A 292 -33.09 8.86 -6.47
N LYS A 293 -34.15 9.65 -6.29
CA LYS A 293 -35.33 9.59 -7.17
C LYS A 293 -34.94 9.89 -8.62
N TYR A 294 -34.18 10.96 -8.82
CA TYR A 294 -33.63 11.32 -10.13
C TYR A 294 -32.80 10.17 -10.73
N MET A 295 -31.92 9.56 -9.93
CA MET A 295 -31.08 8.44 -10.37
C MET A 295 -31.89 7.20 -10.75
N ASP A 296 -32.91 6.85 -9.98
CA ASP A 296 -33.79 5.72 -10.29
C ASP A 296 -34.59 5.98 -11.58
N GLU A 297 -35.11 7.19 -11.77
CA GLU A 297 -35.93 7.58 -12.93
C GLU A 297 -35.13 7.70 -14.23
N ASN A 298 -33.90 8.22 -14.17
CA ASN A 298 -33.13 8.59 -15.37
C ASN A 298 -32.00 7.62 -15.73
N HIS A 299 -31.52 6.82 -14.76
CA HIS A 299 -30.34 5.97 -14.94
C HIS A 299 -30.55 4.51 -14.48
N ASP A 300 -31.80 4.11 -14.21
CA ASP A 300 -32.16 2.76 -13.74
C ASP A 300 -31.37 2.35 -12.48
N TYR A 301 -31.12 3.33 -11.60
CA TYR A 301 -30.18 3.16 -10.49
C TYR A 301 -30.61 2.08 -9.50
N SER A 302 -31.90 2.00 -9.20
CA SER A 302 -32.47 0.99 -8.29
C SER A 302 -32.16 -0.45 -8.70
N ASN A 303 -32.13 -0.73 -10.01
CA ASN A 303 -31.92 -2.08 -10.52
C ASN A 303 -30.45 -2.36 -10.86
N VAL A 304 -29.73 -1.34 -11.33
CA VAL A 304 -28.37 -1.51 -11.83
C VAL A 304 -27.32 -1.35 -10.74
N PHE A 305 -27.44 -0.32 -9.89
CA PHE A 305 -26.36 0.13 -9.01
C PHE A 305 -26.68 0.00 -7.52
N SER A 306 -27.91 0.35 -7.11
CA SER A 306 -28.33 0.49 -5.71
C SER A 306 -27.91 -0.69 -4.83
N GLY A 307 -27.05 -0.43 -3.85
CA GLY A 307 -26.61 -1.42 -2.86
C GLY A 307 -25.74 -2.55 -3.41
N LYS A 308 -25.30 -2.46 -4.68
CA LYS A 308 -24.38 -3.43 -5.27
C LYS A 308 -22.93 -3.01 -5.05
N ASN A 309 -22.01 -3.93 -5.31
CA ASN A 309 -20.60 -3.60 -5.37
C ASN A 309 -20.14 -3.27 -6.80
N ILE A 310 -19.11 -2.43 -6.94
CA ILE A 310 -18.44 -2.17 -8.22
C ILE A 310 -17.87 -3.44 -8.85
N SER A 311 -17.59 -4.47 -8.07
CA SER A 311 -17.25 -5.82 -8.56
C SER A 311 -18.35 -6.45 -9.43
N GLU A 312 -19.59 -6.03 -9.27
CA GLU A 312 -20.75 -6.53 -10.01
C GLU A 312 -21.12 -5.60 -11.18
N VAL A 313 -20.88 -4.29 -11.02
CA VAL A 313 -21.31 -3.26 -11.98
C VAL A 313 -20.24 -2.99 -13.04
N GLY A 314 -18.97 -3.02 -12.65
CA GLY A 314 -17.81 -2.74 -13.50
C GLY A 314 -17.46 -1.24 -13.60
N ILE A 315 -16.19 -0.97 -13.90
CA ILE A 315 -15.65 0.40 -13.99
C ILE A 315 -16.32 1.17 -15.14
N LYS A 316 -16.36 0.59 -16.34
CA LYS A 316 -16.91 1.21 -17.55
C LYS A 316 -18.32 1.76 -17.36
N LYS A 317 -19.22 0.94 -16.81
CA LYS A 317 -20.63 1.32 -16.61
C LYS A 317 -20.75 2.45 -15.58
N THR A 318 -19.94 2.38 -14.52
CA THR A 318 -19.86 3.42 -13.49
C THR A 318 -19.31 4.72 -14.05
N TYR A 319 -18.26 4.65 -14.88
CA TYR A 319 -17.66 5.81 -15.52
C TYR A 319 -18.64 6.49 -16.49
N ALA A 320 -19.37 5.71 -17.29
CA ALA A 320 -20.37 6.22 -18.22
C ALA A 320 -21.45 7.07 -17.53
N VAL A 321 -22.06 6.55 -16.45
CA VAL A 321 -23.09 7.30 -15.71
C VAL A 321 -22.51 8.56 -15.05
N LEU A 322 -21.28 8.49 -14.53
CA LEU A 322 -20.62 9.66 -13.95
C LEU A 322 -20.32 10.74 -15.00
N LYS A 323 -19.99 10.38 -16.24
CA LYS A 323 -19.80 11.34 -17.35
C LYS A 323 -21.10 12.04 -17.75
N GLU A 324 -22.24 11.37 -17.65
CA GLU A 324 -23.55 12.00 -17.86
C GLU A 324 -23.89 12.96 -16.72
N LEU A 325 -23.68 12.52 -15.48
CA LEU A 325 -23.91 13.35 -14.30
C LEU A 325 -23.00 14.58 -14.26
N GLU A 326 -21.75 14.47 -14.70
CA GLU A 326 -20.82 15.59 -14.80
C GLU A 326 -21.38 16.70 -15.71
N LYS A 327 -21.95 16.36 -16.87
CA LYS A 327 -22.59 17.33 -17.79
C LYS A 327 -23.79 18.02 -17.15
N GLY A 328 -24.53 17.29 -16.31
CA GLY A 328 -25.69 17.79 -15.58
C GLY A 328 -25.36 18.52 -14.28
N GLY A 329 -24.08 18.71 -13.92
CA GLY A 329 -23.70 19.33 -12.65
C GLY A 329 -23.96 18.45 -11.41
N TYR A 330 -23.95 17.13 -11.57
CA TYR A 330 -24.13 16.13 -10.52
C TYR A 330 -25.48 16.20 -9.77
N VAL A 331 -26.58 16.40 -10.50
CA VAL A 331 -27.95 16.33 -9.93
C VAL A 331 -28.21 15.00 -9.21
N GLY A 332 -27.74 13.88 -9.77
CA GLY A 332 -27.82 12.53 -9.20
C GLY A 332 -26.57 12.10 -8.40
N LYS A 333 -26.12 12.90 -7.44
CA LYS A 333 -24.88 12.67 -6.66
C LYS A 333 -24.95 11.51 -5.65
N PHE A 334 -24.92 10.26 -6.14
CA PHE A 334 -24.86 9.06 -5.29
C PHE A 334 -23.49 8.87 -4.61
N GLY A 335 -23.48 8.15 -3.48
CA GLY A 335 -22.27 7.72 -2.78
C GLY A 335 -21.66 6.44 -3.34
N LEU A 336 -20.32 6.36 -3.37
CA LEU A 336 -19.57 5.16 -3.75
C LEU A 336 -18.37 4.93 -2.82
N GLY A 337 -18.13 3.68 -2.45
CA GLY A 337 -16.91 3.24 -1.78
C GLY A 337 -16.92 3.43 -0.26
N SER A 338 -15.79 3.13 0.37
CA SER A 338 -15.66 3.08 1.83
C SER A 338 -15.99 4.39 2.53
N VAL A 339 -15.63 5.55 1.97
CA VAL A 339 -15.98 6.87 2.54
C VAL A 339 -17.14 7.55 1.80
N GLN A 340 -17.92 6.77 1.05
CA GLN A 340 -19.11 7.23 0.32
C GLN A 340 -18.84 8.52 -0.50
N TRP A 341 -17.81 8.51 -1.35
CA TRP A 341 -17.49 9.63 -2.22
C TRP A 341 -18.72 10.01 -3.07
N THR A 342 -19.09 11.30 -3.04
CA THR A 342 -20.27 11.84 -3.73
C THR A 342 -19.91 12.92 -4.74
N GLY A 343 -20.75 13.04 -5.78
CA GLY A 343 -20.65 14.09 -6.81
C GLY A 343 -19.34 14.03 -7.58
N GLY A 344 -18.67 15.19 -7.72
CA GLY A 344 -17.39 15.28 -8.44
C GLY A 344 -16.27 14.41 -7.86
N ARG A 345 -16.32 14.07 -6.56
CA ARG A 345 -15.31 13.19 -5.94
C ARG A 345 -15.45 11.74 -6.42
N THR A 346 -16.66 11.30 -6.75
CA THR A 346 -16.90 9.97 -7.32
C THR A 346 -16.21 9.80 -8.67
N MET A 347 -16.09 10.90 -9.46
CA MET A 347 -15.29 10.90 -10.69
C MET A 347 -13.79 10.72 -10.42
N GLY A 348 -13.25 11.38 -9.39
CA GLY A 348 -11.84 11.18 -8.99
C GLY A 348 -11.58 9.75 -8.52
N LEU A 349 -12.54 9.16 -7.81
CA LEU A 349 -12.46 7.76 -7.40
C LEU A 349 -12.45 6.82 -8.61
N ILE A 350 -13.41 6.95 -9.55
CA ILE A 350 -13.46 6.06 -10.71
C ILE A 350 -12.24 6.22 -11.62
N GLN A 351 -11.66 7.42 -11.71
CA GLN A 351 -10.38 7.63 -12.39
C GLN A 351 -9.25 6.86 -11.70
N SER A 352 -9.24 6.78 -10.37
CA SER A 352 -8.27 5.97 -9.64
C SER A 352 -8.42 4.48 -9.94
N TYR A 353 -9.66 4.00 -10.10
CA TYR A 353 -9.93 2.63 -10.58
C TYR A 353 -9.43 2.40 -12.01
N ILE A 354 -9.71 3.33 -12.94
CA ILE A 354 -9.24 3.26 -14.34
C ILE A 354 -7.71 3.25 -14.40
N GLU A 355 -7.05 4.13 -13.64
CA GLU A 355 -5.59 4.22 -13.55
C GLU A 355 -4.96 2.89 -13.06
N LEU A 356 -5.63 2.17 -12.16
CA LEU A 356 -5.11 0.93 -11.57
C LEU A 356 -5.44 -0.33 -12.38
N TYR A 357 -6.61 -0.38 -13.01
CA TYR A 357 -7.17 -1.62 -13.53
C TYR A 357 -7.64 -1.54 -14.99
N GLY A 358 -7.70 -0.35 -15.58
CA GLY A 358 -8.31 -0.12 -16.88
C GLY A 358 -9.84 -0.02 -16.81
N GLU A 359 -10.43 0.59 -17.83
CA GLU A 359 -11.85 0.94 -17.85
C GLU A 359 -12.78 -0.28 -17.94
N ASP A 360 -12.38 -1.34 -18.64
CA ASP A 360 -13.23 -2.52 -18.88
C ASP A 360 -13.23 -3.54 -17.72
N TYR A 361 -12.57 -3.24 -16.60
CA TYR A 361 -12.37 -4.20 -15.50
C TYR A 361 -13.49 -4.17 -14.44
N TYR A 362 -13.63 -5.29 -13.72
CA TYR A 362 -14.56 -5.51 -12.62
C TYR A 362 -13.75 -5.71 -11.31
N PRO A 363 -13.54 -4.67 -10.51
CA PRO A 363 -12.65 -4.72 -9.35
C PRO A 363 -13.20 -5.64 -8.27
N THR A 364 -12.37 -6.54 -7.73
CA THR A 364 -12.71 -7.26 -6.49
C THR A 364 -12.80 -6.28 -5.30
N LYS A 365 -13.46 -6.66 -4.20
CA LYS A 365 -13.50 -5.84 -2.97
C LYS A 365 -12.10 -5.42 -2.48
N ALA A 366 -11.11 -6.31 -2.59
CA ALA A 366 -9.73 -6.00 -2.21
C ALA A 366 -9.07 -4.99 -3.16
N GLU A 367 -9.40 -5.05 -4.44
CA GLU A 367 -8.96 -4.05 -5.43
C GLU A 367 -9.66 -2.70 -5.23
N SER A 368 -10.93 -2.73 -4.84
CA SER A 368 -11.67 -1.53 -4.43
C SER A 368 -10.98 -0.78 -3.31
N LEU A 369 -10.51 -1.48 -2.28
CA LEU A 369 -9.71 -0.88 -1.20
C LEU A 369 -8.47 -0.15 -1.71
N ILE A 370 -7.77 -0.69 -2.70
CA ILE A 370 -6.54 -0.09 -3.22
C ILE A 370 -6.85 1.18 -4.00
N ALA A 371 -7.86 1.15 -4.86
CA ALA A 371 -8.29 2.32 -5.62
C ALA A 371 -8.79 3.45 -4.71
N GLU A 372 -9.54 3.08 -3.68
CA GLU A 372 -10.03 3.98 -2.65
C GLU A 372 -8.88 4.58 -1.83
N ASN A 373 -7.91 3.77 -1.43
CA ASN A 373 -6.72 4.28 -0.72
C ASN A 373 -5.90 5.24 -1.59
N LYS A 374 -5.71 4.90 -2.87
CA LYS A 374 -5.05 5.78 -3.84
C LYS A 374 -5.80 7.10 -3.96
N MET A 375 -7.13 7.08 -3.97
CA MET A 375 -7.95 8.28 -3.99
C MET A 375 -7.77 9.11 -2.71
N ILE A 376 -7.80 8.49 -1.52
CA ILE A 376 -7.55 9.18 -0.24
C ILE A 376 -6.18 9.87 -0.27
N VAL A 377 -5.12 9.16 -0.66
CA VAL A 377 -3.75 9.72 -0.75
C VAL A 377 -3.70 10.88 -1.77
N LYS A 378 -4.32 10.71 -2.94
CA LYS A 378 -4.40 11.76 -3.98
C LYS A 378 -5.13 13.01 -3.47
N GLU A 379 -6.21 12.85 -2.70
CA GLU A 379 -6.95 13.97 -2.12
C GLU A 379 -6.17 14.68 -1.01
N LEU A 380 -5.42 13.95 -0.19
CA LEU A 380 -4.58 14.54 0.88
C LEU A 380 -3.32 15.24 0.33
N ASN A 381 -2.72 14.70 -0.74
CA ASN A 381 -1.51 15.23 -1.37
C ASN A 381 -1.79 16.31 -2.44
N GLY A 382 -2.99 16.35 -3.02
CA GLY A 382 -3.34 17.24 -4.13
C GLY A 382 -3.59 18.70 -3.75
N ASP A 383 -3.90 19.55 -4.73
CA ASP A 383 -4.10 21.01 -4.52
C ASP A 383 -5.53 21.42 -4.12
N TYR A 384 -6.41 20.45 -3.88
CA TYR A 384 -7.83 20.67 -3.60
C TYR A 384 -8.14 20.89 -2.10
N TYR A 385 -9.41 21.16 -1.78
CA TYR A 385 -9.98 21.40 -0.43
C TYR A 385 -9.42 20.48 0.67
N ASN A 386 -9.13 19.23 0.33
CA ASN A 386 -8.71 18.18 1.26
C ASN A 386 -7.25 18.27 1.73
N LYS A 387 -6.36 19.00 1.03
CA LYS A 387 -4.99 19.29 1.53
C LYS A 387 -5.01 20.00 2.87
N ARG A 388 -6.03 20.84 3.09
CA ARG A 388 -6.21 21.57 4.34
C ARG A 388 -6.49 20.63 5.51
N VAL A 389 -7.03 19.43 5.29
CA VAL A 389 -7.29 18.46 6.37
C VAL A 389 -6.00 18.12 7.11
N TYR A 390 -4.96 17.72 6.38
CA TYR A 390 -3.67 17.43 6.98
C TYR A 390 -2.98 18.68 7.53
N GLN A 391 -2.97 19.79 6.77
CA GLN A 391 -2.30 21.02 7.19
C GLN A 391 -2.93 21.64 8.44
N ASP A 392 -4.26 21.64 8.55
CA ASP A 392 -4.98 22.17 9.71
C ASP A 392 -4.79 21.28 10.94
N TRP A 393 -4.70 19.96 10.73
CA TRP A 393 -4.30 19.04 11.80
C TRP A 393 -2.87 19.31 12.22
N LYS A 394 -1.93 19.40 11.28
CA LYS A 394 -0.52 19.62 11.53
C LYS A 394 -0.26 20.95 12.23
N SER A 395 -1.00 22.01 11.90
CA SER A 395 -0.87 23.31 12.58
C SER A 395 -1.34 23.30 14.03
N GLN A 396 -2.31 22.43 14.37
CA GLN A 396 -2.88 22.35 15.72
C GLN A 396 -2.20 21.29 16.59
N TYR A 397 -1.80 20.18 15.99
CA TYR A 397 -1.37 18.96 16.68
C TYR A 397 -0.03 18.42 16.18
N GLY A 398 0.62 19.06 15.20
CA GLY A 398 1.85 18.55 14.57
C GLY A 398 3.06 18.45 15.49
N ASN A 399 3.02 19.11 16.65
CA ASN A 399 4.00 19.04 17.74
C ASN A 399 3.53 18.17 18.93
N SER A 400 2.33 17.60 18.85
CA SER A 400 1.73 16.77 19.88
C SER A 400 1.81 15.30 19.45
N ASN A 401 2.49 14.49 20.26
CA ASN A 401 2.55 13.05 20.05
C ASN A 401 1.65 12.36 21.08
N GLY A 402 0.62 11.65 20.62
CA GLY A 402 -0.23 10.88 21.53
C GLY A 402 -1.69 10.80 21.10
N SER A 403 -2.45 10.12 21.96
CA SER A 403 -3.85 9.79 21.73
C SER A 403 -4.77 11.01 21.56
N ASP A 404 -4.40 12.18 22.09
CA ASP A 404 -5.16 13.42 21.91
C ASP A 404 -4.92 14.08 20.54
N ALA A 405 -3.72 13.92 19.96
CA ALA A 405 -3.45 14.33 18.59
C ALA A 405 -4.23 13.45 17.59
N ALA A 406 -4.39 12.16 17.90
CA ALA A 406 -5.23 11.24 17.14
C ALA A 406 -6.72 11.58 17.25
N TYR A 407 -7.19 11.94 18.45
CA TYR A 407 -8.55 12.48 18.64
C TYR A 407 -8.77 13.74 17.79
N GLY A 408 -7.82 14.68 17.81
CA GLY A 408 -7.84 15.88 16.98
C GLY A 408 -7.90 15.55 15.48
N ALA A 409 -7.11 14.58 15.02
CA ALA A 409 -7.15 14.10 13.63
C ALA A 409 -8.52 13.53 13.26
N GLY A 410 -9.06 12.62 14.09
CA GLY A 410 -10.37 12.00 13.82
C GLY A 410 -11.49 13.03 13.71
N SER A 411 -11.47 14.05 14.57
CA SER A 411 -12.40 15.19 14.52
C SER A 411 -12.24 16.00 13.24
N ILE A 412 -11.01 16.41 12.90
CA ILE A 412 -10.74 17.24 11.71
C ILE A 412 -11.12 16.50 10.42
N VAL A 413 -10.77 15.22 10.31
CA VAL A 413 -11.17 14.37 9.17
C VAL A 413 -12.70 14.31 9.09
N THR A 414 -13.41 14.17 10.21
CA THR A 414 -14.88 14.15 10.19
C THR A 414 -15.46 15.49 9.69
N TYR A 415 -14.98 16.62 10.21
CA TYR A 415 -15.52 17.94 9.86
C TYR A 415 -15.16 18.43 8.46
N LYS A 416 -14.06 17.94 7.89
CA LYS A 416 -13.47 18.52 6.68
C LYS A 416 -13.32 17.56 5.51
N TYR A 417 -13.36 16.26 5.75
CA TYR A 417 -13.18 15.26 4.71
C TYR A 417 -14.44 14.41 4.48
N GLU A 418 -15.05 13.90 5.56
CA GLU A 418 -16.25 13.05 5.49
C GLU A 418 -17.55 13.86 5.49
N ILE A 419 -17.71 14.77 6.45
CA ILE A 419 -18.89 15.64 6.64
C ILE A 419 -20.22 14.85 6.66
N PRO A 420 -20.37 13.86 7.56
CA PRO A 420 -21.60 13.07 7.65
C PRO A 420 -22.77 13.89 8.22
N HIS A 421 -24.00 13.39 8.06
CA HIS A 421 -25.18 13.92 8.76
C HIS A 421 -24.98 13.85 10.29
N ASP A 422 -25.39 14.89 11.02
CA ASP A 422 -25.09 15.07 12.45
C ASP A 422 -23.57 15.08 12.73
N THR A 423 -22.86 15.92 11.98
CA THR A 423 -21.39 16.01 11.98
C THR A 423 -20.82 16.19 13.39
N ASP A 424 -21.45 16.99 14.25
CA ASP A 424 -20.96 17.25 15.61
C ASP A 424 -20.94 16.00 16.49
N LYS A 425 -21.99 15.17 16.40
CA LYS A 425 -22.06 13.91 17.12
C LYS A 425 -21.09 12.89 16.54
N GLN A 426 -21.05 12.78 15.21
CA GLN A 426 -20.16 11.84 14.51
C GLN A 426 -18.70 12.16 14.77
N ALA A 427 -18.31 13.44 14.80
CA ALA A 427 -16.95 13.88 15.06
C ALA A 427 -16.46 13.41 16.43
N LYS A 428 -17.31 13.46 17.47
CA LYS A 428 -16.98 12.95 18.81
C LYS A 428 -16.77 11.43 18.83
N ILE A 429 -17.65 10.69 18.14
CA ILE A 429 -17.56 9.23 18.07
C ILE A 429 -16.27 8.82 17.34
N ARG A 430 -16.04 9.38 16.15
CA ARG A 430 -14.90 9.04 15.30
C ARG A 430 -13.56 9.51 15.87
N ALA A 431 -13.55 10.63 16.57
CA ALA A 431 -12.37 11.07 17.33
C ALA A 431 -12.02 10.11 18.49
N ASN A 432 -13.02 9.55 19.19
CA ASN A 432 -12.78 8.51 20.19
C ASN A 432 -12.28 7.21 19.55
N ASN A 433 -12.84 6.83 18.40
CA ASN A 433 -12.34 5.69 17.62
C ASN A 433 -10.86 5.89 17.26
N ALA A 434 -10.49 7.07 16.74
CA ALA A 434 -9.11 7.41 16.43
C ALA A 434 -8.17 7.31 17.65
N LYS A 435 -8.65 7.71 18.84
CA LYS A 435 -7.92 7.56 20.10
C LYS A 435 -7.62 6.08 20.42
N ASN A 436 -8.61 5.20 20.23
CA ASN A 436 -8.46 3.77 20.49
C ASN A 436 -7.57 3.10 19.44
N VAL A 437 -7.75 3.43 18.17
CA VAL A 437 -6.90 2.95 17.08
C VAL A 437 -5.45 3.36 17.30
N TYR A 438 -5.19 4.59 17.73
CA TYR A 438 -3.83 5.05 18.04
C TYR A 438 -3.19 4.21 19.16
N LYS A 439 -3.93 3.90 20.23
CA LYS A 439 -3.41 3.05 21.32
C LYS A 439 -2.98 1.68 20.81
N VAL A 440 -3.82 1.05 19.98
CA VAL A 440 -3.49 -0.22 19.31
C VAL A 440 -2.25 -0.07 18.44
N MET A 441 -2.20 0.93 17.56
CA MET A 441 -1.04 1.20 16.69
C MET A 441 0.26 1.31 17.50
N MET A 442 0.21 1.91 18.69
CA MET A 442 1.37 2.08 19.58
C MET A 442 1.62 0.89 20.52
N GLY A 443 0.85 -0.19 20.45
CA GLY A 443 1.00 -1.38 21.29
C GLY A 443 0.62 -1.16 22.76
N SER A 444 -0.19 -0.13 23.04
CA SER A 444 -0.66 0.22 24.37
C SER A 444 -2.08 -0.31 24.59
N ASN A 445 -2.18 -1.57 25.00
CA ASN A 445 -3.46 -2.20 25.38
C ASN A 445 -3.74 -2.08 26.87
#